data_AF-A0A2E2WXN2-F1
#
_entry.id   AF-A0A2E2WXN2-F1
#
_cell.length_a   1.000
_cell.length_b   1.000
_cell.length_c   1.000
_cell.angle_alpha   90.00
_cell.angle_beta   90.00
_cell.angle_gamma   90.00
#
_symmetry.space_group_name_H-M   'P 1'
#
loop_
_entity.id
_entity.type
_entity.pdbx_description
1 polymer ?
#
loop_
_entity_poly.entity_id
_entity_poly.type
_entity_poly.pdbx_seq_one_letter_code
_entity_poly.pdbx_strand_id
1 'polypeptide(L)' 'MTDPNSDPTIEEPPSAPVDAPDIDDAELDDLEADLAAIEVAMERVDSGDLDGYEAVVARLNEESSEAPD' A
#
# COMPACT_ATOMS: atom_id res chain seq x y z
N MET A 1 -45.08 -6.44 -8.20
CA MET A 1 -43.75 -6.75 -7.62
C MET A 1 -43.66 -6.00 -6.31
N THR A 2 -43.53 -6.69 -5.18
CA THR A 2 -43.24 -6.10 -3.87
C THR A 2 -41.73 -5.96 -3.72
N ASP A 3 -41.24 -4.73 -3.59
CA ASP A 3 -39.86 -4.45 -3.21
C ASP A 3 -39.59 -4.99 -1.78
N PRO A 4 -38.63 -5.91 -1.59
CA PRO A 4 -38.25 -6.34 -0.27
C PRO A 4 -37.31 -5.27 0.33
N ASN A 5 -37.93 -4.39 1.11
CA ASN A 5 -37.44 -3.92 2.40
C ASN A 5 -36.08 -4.54 2.80
N SER A 6 -34.97 -3.92 2.36
CA SER A 6 -33.63 -4.24 2.85
C SER A 6 -33.43 -3.37 4.09
N ASP A 7 -33.80 -3.97 5.21
CA ASP A 7 -33.57 -3.48 6.57
C ASP A 7 -32.10 -3.03 6.74
N PRO A 8 -31.81 -1.77 7.12
CA PRO A 8 -30.44 -1.30 7.29
C PRO A 8 -29.79 -1.79 8.58
N THR A 9 -30.46 -2.64 9.37
CA THR A 9 -29.94 -3.15 10.65
C THR A 9 -29.01 -4.36 10.49
N ILE A 10 -28.22 -4.41 9.40
CA ILE A 10 -26.99 -5.21 9.43
C ILE A 10 -25.99 -4.39 10.24
N GLU A 11 -26.13 -4.43 11.56
CA GLU A 11 -24.97 -4.27 12.44
C GLU A 11 -24.05 -5.42 12.07
N GLU A 12 -23.14 -5.17 11.14
CA GLU A 12 -22.00 -6.04 10.90
C GLU A 12 -21.36 -6.26 12.29
N PRO A 13 -21.22 -7.52 12.76
CA PRO A 13 -20.49 -7.77 14.00
C PRO A 13 -19.11 -7.12 13.86
N PRO A 14 -18.48 -6.62 14.94
CA PRO A 14 -17.12 -6.10 14.83
C PRO A 14 -16.30 -7.18 14.15
N SER A 15 -15.80 -6.90 12.95
CA SER A 15 -15.01 -7.85 12.19
C SER A 15 -13.97 -8.39 13.18
N ALA A 16 -13.93 -9.71 13.35
CA ALA A 16 -12.97 -10.36 14.25
C ALA A 16 -11.59 -9.74 13.99
N PRO A 17 -10.73 -9.56 15.02
CA PRO A 17 -9.39 -9.03 14.76
C PRO A 17 -8.80 -9.87 13.66
N VAL A 18 -8.55 -9.24 12.52
CA VAL A 18 -7.82 -9.88 11.43
C VAL A 18 -6.54 -10.32 12.09
N ASP A 19 -6.25 -11.63 12.07
CA ASP A 19 -5.01 -12.15 12.60
C ASP A 19 -3.93 -11.49 11.75
N ALA A 20 -3.36 -10.39 12.26
CA ALA A 20 -2.38 -9.64 11.52
C ALA A 20 -1.24 -10.62 11.27
N PRO A 21 -0.75 -10.74 10.02
CA PRO A 21 0.46 -11.52 9.80
C PRO A 21 1.53 -11.04 10.78
N ASP A 22 2.31 -11.97 11.32
CA ASP A 22 3.50 -11.66 12.11
C ASP A 22 4.50 -11.01 11.13
N ILE A 23 4.33 -9.71 10.90
CA ILE A 23 5.24 -8.89 10.09
C ILE A 23 6.49 -8.72 10.93
N ASP A 24 7.63 -9.10 10.36
CA ASP A 24 8.88 -8.90 11.05
C ASP A 24 9.28 -7.41 11.02
N ASP A 25 10.02 -6.96 12.05
CA ASP A 25 10.39 -5.54 12.17
C ASP A 25 11.24 -5.06 10.96
N ALA A 26 11.91 -5.97 10.24
CA ALA A 26 12.72 -5.62 9.07
C ALA A 26 11.86 -5.36 7.83
N GLU A 27 10.84 -6.18 7.61
CA GLU A 27 9.81 -6.00 6.57
C GLU A 27 9.06 -4.68 6.78
N LEU A 28 8.85 -4.27 8.04
CA LEU A 28 8.26 -2.97 8.35
C LEU A 28 9.20 -1.79 8.03
N ASP A 29 10.49 -1.93 8.33
CA ASP A 29 11.51 -0.92 7.98
C ASP A 29 11.64 -0.75 6.45
N ASP A 30 11.61 -1.87 5.71
CA ASP A 30 11.65 -1.87 4.24
C ASP A 30 10.39 -1.19 3.68
N LEU A 31 9.21 -1.48 4.24
CA LEU A 31 7.96 -0.82 3.86
C LEU A 31 7.98 0.69 4.14
N GLU A 32 8.61 1.15 5.23
CA GLU A 32 8.79 2.58 5.51
C GLU A 32 9.73 3.24 4.49
N ALA A 33 10.79 2.55 4.08
CA ALA A 33 11.72 3.01 3.05
C ALA A 33 11.03 3.14 1.68
N ASP A 34 10.22 2.16 1.30
CA ASP A 34 9.39 2.18 0.09
C ASP A 34 8.43 3.36 0.08
N LEU A 35 7.74 3.59 1.21
CA LEU A 35 6.77 4.67 1.34
C LEU A 35 7.43 6.05 1.20
N ALA A 36 8.60 6.24 1.80
CA ALA A 36 9.41 7.44 1.62
C ALA A 36 9.85 7.63 0.17
N ALA A 37 10.25 6.56 -0.52
CA ALA A 37 10.63 6.62 -1.93
C ALA A 37 9.45 7.03 -2.83
N ILE A 38 8.24 6.50 -2.56
CA ILE A 38 7.01 6.87 -3.28
C ILE A 38 6.68 8.35 -3.08
N GLU A 39 6.77 8.88 -1.86
CA GLU A 39 6.51 10.30 -1.59
C GLU A 39 7.44 11.21 -2.39
N VAL A 40 8.73 10.87 -2.45
CA VAL A 40 9.71 11.62 -3.24
C VAL A 40 9.42 11.48 -4.75
N ALA A 41 9.00 10.30 -5.22
CA ALA A 41 8.60 10.11 -6.61
C ALA A 41 7.41 11.02 -6.97
N MET A 42 6.43 11.15 -6.07
CA MET A 42 5.28 12.05 -6.25
C MET A 42 5.69 13.52 -6.27
N GLU A 43 6.57 13.97 -5.37
CA GLU A 43 7.10 15.33 -5.38
C GLU A 43 7.79 15.67 -6.71
N ARG A 44 8.54 14.71 -7.26
CA ARG A 44 9.19 14.89 -8.56
C ARG A 44 8.21 15.00 -9.70
N VAL A 45 7.17 14.16 -9.73
CA VAL A 45 6.07 14.28 -10.71
C VAL A 45 5.41 15.65 -10.61
N ASP A 46 5.11 16.13 -9.40
CA ASP A 46 4.48 17.44 -9.17
C ASP A 46 5.38 18.60 -9.61
N SER A 47 6.70 18.45 -9.47
CA SER A 47 7.69 19.44 -9.93
C SER A 47 7.96 19.39 -11.45
N GLY A 48 7.50 18.34 -12.14
CA GLY A 48 7.77 18.09 -13.56
C GLY A 48 9.12 17.41 -13.85
N ASP A 49 9.83 16.93 -12.84
CA ASP A 49 11.09 16.18 -12.95
C ASP A 49 10.83 14.70 -13.24
N LEU A 50 10.50 14.39 -14.49
CA LEU A 50 10.21 13.02 -14.93
C LEU A 50 11.46 12.12 -14.97
N ASP A 51 12.62 12.69 -15.29
CA ASP A 51 13.89 11.97 -15.30
C ASP A 51 14.28 11.55 -13.87
N GLY A 52 14.08 12.44 -12.89
CA GLY A 52 14.31 12.11 -11.48
C GLY A 52 13.28 11.15 -10.90
N TYR A 53 12.02 11.20 -11.37
CA TYR A 53 11.01 10.19 -11.03
C TYR A 53 11.42 8.79 -11.49
N GLU A 54 11.88 8.65 -12.75
CA GLU A 54 12.31 7.36 -13.31
C GLU A 54 13.46 6.75 -12.50
N ALA A 55 14.41 7.56 -12.03
CA ALA A 55 15.51 7.11 -11.19
C ALA A 55 15.06 6.54 -9.83
N VAL A 56 13.97 7.06 -9.25
CA VAL A 56 13.42 6.56 -7.97
C VAL A 56 12.64 5.27 -8.17
N VAL A 57 11.84 5.21 -9.22
CA VAL A 57 11.03 4.03 -9.54
C VAL A 57 11.92 2.84 -9.92
N ALA A 58 13.04 3.08 -10.61
CA ALA A 58 14.01 2.02 -10.91
C ALA A 58 14.55 1.36 -9.64
N ARG A 59 14.81 2.14 -8.58
CA ARG A 59 15.27 1.64 -7.28
C ARG A 59 14.20 0.80 -6.57
N LEU A 60 12.96 1.30 -6.51
CA LEU A 60 11.81 0.57 -5.96
C LEU A 60 11.59 -0.79 -6.64
N ASN A 61 11.72 -0.83 -7.97
CA ASN A 61 11.51 -2.06 -8.74
C ASN A 61 12.65 -3.09 -8.58
N GLU A 62 13.88 -2.61 -8.34
CA GLU A 62 15.03 -3.48 -8.06
C GLU A 62 14.92 -4.09 -6.66
N GLU A 63 14.43 -3.34 -5.68
CA GLU A 63 14.15 -3.80 -4.31
C GLU A 63 13.00 -4.83 -4.25
N SER A 64 11.91 -4.57 -4.99
CA SER A 64 10.79 -5.52 -5.13
C SER A 64 11.15 -6.83 -5.87
N SER A 65 12.25 -6.86 -6.63
CA SER A 65 12.69 -8.06 -7.36
C SER A 65 13.50 -9.03 -6.49
N GLU A 66 13.83 -8.67 -5.25
CA GLU A 66 14.55 -9.53 -4.30
C GLU A 66 13.60 -10.34 -3.40
N ALA A 67 12.33 -10.53 -3.80
CA ALA A 67 11.44 -11.47 -3.15
C ALA A 67 11.96 -12.92 -3.35
N PRO A 68 12.22 -13.70 -2.28
CA PRO A 68 12.67 -15.09 -2.41
C PRO A 68 11.55 -15.99 -2.97
N ASP A 69 11.91 -16.85 -3.93
CA ASP A 69 11.08 -17.94 -4.51
C ASP A 69 10.70 -19.00 -3.45
#